data_AF-A0A1Y3XMS6-F1
#
_entry.id   AF-A0A1Y3XMS6-F1
#
_cell.length_a   1.000
_cell.length_b   1.000
_cell.length_c   1.000
_cell.angle_alpha   90.00
_cell.angle_beta   90.00
_cell.angle_gamma   90.00
#
_symmetry.space_group_name_H-M   'P 1'
#
loop_
_entity.id
_entity.type
_entity.pdbx_description
1 polymer ?
#
loop_
_entity_poly.entity_id
_entity_poly.type
_entity_poly.pdbx_seq_one_letter_code
_entity_poly.pdbx_strand_id
1 'polypeptide(L)'
;MSMYKRHKRQILLCVIVTTAAAFMFDLSFEPIAEIAVTVASIAMGVYIAAVSALLGSQYAKELKETPDKEQPTKTLLGVLAGYFRYAGISCILLIVVSCLFLIPSNISFSPLLLKAGGAVSYGLFSSNILLLWLILLFLVNSLGKSVK
;
A
#
# COMPACT_ATOMS: atom_id res chain seq x y z
N MET A 1 15.39 -4.78 -6.10
CA MET A 1 14.27 -4.95 -5.16
C MET A 1 12.96 -4.87 -5.93
N SER A 2 12.16 -5.94 -6.07
CA SER A 2 10.93 -5.83 -6.85
C SER A 2 9.87 -6.86 -6.47
N MET A 3 8.68 -6.34 -6.17
CA MET A 3 7.38 -7.01 -6.20
C MET A 3 7.12 -7.76 -7.53
N TYR A 4 6.17 -8.70 -7.56
CA TYR A 4 5.72 -9.35 -8.80
C TYR A 4 5.18 -8.33 -9.80
N LYS A 5 5.50 -8.52 -11.09
CA LYS A 5 5.04 -7.63 -12.17
C LYS A 5 3.51 -7.60 -12.25
N ARG A 6 2.85 -8.76 -12.02
CA ARG A 6 1.39 -8.86 -11.98
C ARG A 6 0.78 -7.96 -10.90
N HIS A 7 1.32 -7.99 -9.69
CA HIS A 7 0.79 -7.22 -8.57
C HIS A 7 1.08 -5.71 -8.74
N LYS A 8 2.24 -5.34 -9.29
CA LYS A 8 2.49 -3.96 -9.71
C LYS A 8 1.45 -3.46 -10.73
N ARG A 9 1.12 -4.30 -11.72
CA ARG A 9 0.08 -3.97 -12.71
C ARG A 9 -1.30 -3.85 -12.06
N GLN A 10 -1.65 -4.71 -11.11
CA GLN A 10 -2.91 -4.62 -10.36
C GLN A 10 -3.00 -3.34 -9.53
N ILE A 11 -1.92 -2.95 -8.85
CA ILE A 11 -1.85 -1.69 -8.09
C ILE A 11 -2.00 -0.50 -9.04
N LEU A 12 -1.25 -0.49 -10.16
CA LEU A 12 -1.35 0.59 -11.14
C LEU A 12 -2.76 0.71 -11.72
N LEU A 13 -3.39 -0.41 -12.09
CA LEU A 13 -4.77 -0.43 -12.57
C LEU A 13 -5.74 0.06 -11.51
N CYS A 14 -5.57 -0.34 -10.24
CA CYS A 14 -6.38 0.13 -9.13
C CYS A 14 -6.30 1.65 -8.99
N VAL A 15 -5.07 2.21 -8.96
CA VAL A 15 -4.83 3.65 -8.88
C VAL A 15 -5.49 4.37 -10.05
N ILE A 16 -5.28 3.92 -11.28
CA ILE A 16 -5.83 4.57 -12.48
C ILE A 16 -7.36 4.55 -12.44
N VAL A 17 -7.97 3.40 -12.15
CA VAL A 17 -9.43 3.25 -12.13
C VAL A 17 -10.06 4.12 -11.05
N THR A 18 -9.54 4.09 -9.82
CA THR A 18 -10.14 4.88 -8.73
C THR A 18 -9.86 6.37 -8.87
N THR A 19 -8.70 6.76 -9.42
CA THR A 19 -8.40 8.16 -9.75
C THR A 19 -9.32 8.67 -10.86
N ALA A 20 -9.48 7.91 -11.94
CA ALA A 20 -10.35 8.30 -13.05
C ALA A 20 -11.80 8.39 -12.61
N ALA A 21 -12.29 7.41 -11.82
CA ALA A 21 -13.62 7.46 -11.25
C ALA A 21 -13.81 8.69 -10.36
N ALA A 22 -12.88 8.95 -9.42
CA ALA A 22 -12.96 10.11 -8.55
C ALA A 22 -12.96 11.43 -9.33
N PHE A 23 -12.19 11.51 -10.42
CA PHE A 23 -12.16 12.68 -11.29
C PHE A 23 -13.45 12.86 -12.10
N MET A 24 -14.01 11.77 -12.65
CA MET A 24 -15.25 11.79 -13.43
C MET A 24 -16.48 12.12 -12.58
N PHE A 25 -16.54 11.62 -11.35
CA PHE A 25 -17.65 11.86 -10.40
C PHE A 25 -17.46 13.10 -9.53
N ASP A 26 -16.37 13.85 -9.71
CA ASP A 26 -16.05 15.06 -8.96
C ASP A 26 -16.00 14.85 -7.43
N LEU A 27 -15.41 13.73 -7.01
CA LEU A 27 -15.33 13.37 -5.59
C LEU A 27 -14.29 14.23 -4.87
N SER A 28 -14.72 14.98 -3.85
CA SER A 28 -13.81 15.67 -2.95
C SER A 28 -13.14 14.68 -2.00
N PHE A 29 -11.82 14.77 -1.84
CA PHE A 29 -11.06 13.88 -0.94
C PHE A 29 -11.08 14.35 0.51
N GLU A 30 -11.27 15.65 0.74
CA GLU A 30 -11.27 16.30 2.05
C GLU A 30 -12.13 15.58 3.12
N PRO A 31 -13.38 15.13 2.84
CA PRO A 31 -14.20 14.46 3.85
C PRO A 31 -13.65 13.09 4.28
N ILE A 32 -12.82 12.46 3.45
CA ILE A 32 -12.28 11.12 3.67
C ILE A 32 -10.81 11.17 4.10
N ALA A 33 -10.17 12.35 4.05
CA ALA A 33 -8.76 12.52 4.39
C ALA A 33 -8.44 12.04 5.81
N GLU A 34 -9.27 12.37 6.80
CA GLU A 34 -9.09 11.89 8.19
C GLU A 34 -9.16 10.36 8.28
N ILE A 35 -10.18 9.76 7.64
CA ILE A 35 -10.35 8.30 7.59
C ILE A 35 -9.13 7.65 6.92
N ALA A 36 -8.62 8.26 5.84
CA ALA A 36 -7.43 7.79 5.14
C ALA A 36 -6.18 7.81 6.03
N VAL A 37 -5.98 8.85 6.83
CA VAL A 37 -4.89 8.91 7.84
C VAL A 37 -5.04 7.78 8.86
N THR A 38 -6.24 7.56 9.39
CA THR A 38 -6.51 6.51 10.39
C THR A 38 -6.19 5.13 9.83
N VAL A 39 -6.74 4.79 8.67
CA VAL A 39 -6.52 3.48 8.01
C VAL A 39 -5.04 3.29 7.67
N ALA A 40 -4.37 4.30 7.13
CA ALA A 40 -2.95 4.23 6.80
C ALA A 40 -2.07 4.02 8.05
N SER A 41 -2.40 4.68 9.16
CA SER A 41 -1.68 4.55 10.43
C SER A 41 -1.84 3.16 11.03
N ILE A 42 -3.05 2.59 10.98
CA ILE A 42 -3.32 1.21 11.40
C ILE A 42 -2.52 0.24 10.52
N ALA A 43 -2.59 0.39 9.19
CA ALA A 43 -1.86 -0.46 8.25
C ALA A 43 -0.34 -0.41 8.52
N MET A 44 0.22 0.77 8.77
CA MET A 44 1.63 0.93 9.16
C MET A 44 1.97 0.18 10.44
N GLY A 45 1.13 0.27 11.47
CA GLY A 45 1.30 -0.49 12.71
C GLY A 45 1.32 -2.00 12.47
N VAL A 46 0.39 -2.50 11.65
CA VAL A 46 0.34 -3.92 11.24
C VAL A 46 1.59 -4.32 10.46
N TYR A 47 2.09 -3.48 9.54
CA TYR A 47 3.31 -3.75 8.80
C TYR A 47 4.53 -3.83 9.71
N ILE A 48 4.67 -2.90 10.66
CA ILE A 48 5.76 -2.91 11.64
C ILE A 48 5.69 -4.18 12.50
N ALA A 49 4.51 -4.51 13.03
CA ALA A 49 4.32 -5.72 13.84
C ALA A 49 4.66 -6.99 13.05
N ALA A 50 4.20 -7.10 11.80
CA ALA A 50 4.51 -8.23 10.94
C ALA A 50 6.01 -8.34 10.66
N VAL A 51 6.69 -7.24 10.31
CA VAL A 51 8.14 -7.24 10.09
C VAL A 51 8.89 -7.62 11.38
N SER A 52 8.52 -7.07 12.53
CA SER A 52 9.11 -7.40 13.82
C SER A 52 8.94 -8.88 14.18
N ALA A 53 7.77 -9.46 13.92
CA ALA A 53 7.52 -10.89 14.13
C ALA A 53 8.33 -11.77 13.18
N LEU A 54 8.61 -11.30 11.96
CA LEU A 54 9.45 -12.01 10.99
C LEU A 54 10.94 -11.96 11.36
N LEU A 55 11.43 -10.83 11.87
CA LEU A 55 12.84 -10.66 12.22
C LEU A 55 13.28 -11.70 13.27
N GLY A 56 14.19 -12.59 12.87
CA GLY A 56 14.75 -13.64 13.74
C GLY A 56 13.88 -14.90 13.89
N SER A 57 12.69 -14.94 13.30
CA SER A 57 11.83 -16.13 13.30
C SER A 57 12.39 -17.27 12.45
N GLN A 58 12.05 -18.52 12.80
CA GLN A 58 12.33 -19.70 11.95
C GLN A 58 11.65 -19.55 10.58
N TYR A 59 10.44 -18.98 10.57
CA TYR A 59 9.69 -18.72 9.34
C TYR A 59 10.40 -17.76 8.38
N ALA A 60 11.10 -16.73 8.87
CA ALA A 60 11.92 -15.88 8.01
C ALA A 60 13.14 -16.63 7.43
N LYS A 61 13.70 -17.60 8.15
CA LYS A 61 14.77 -18.47 7.61
C LYS A 61 14.23 -19.33 6.47
N GLU A 62 13.07 -19.97 6.65
CA GLU A 62 12.40 -20.75 5.60
C GLU A 62 12.09 -19.90 4.36
N LEU A 63 11.54 -18.69 4.55
CA LEU A 63 11.25 -17.77 3.44
C LEU A 63 12.53 -17.27 2.74
N LYS A 64 13.67 -17.21 3.46
CA LYS A 64 14.96 -16.82 2.90
C LYS A 64 15.60 -17.96 2.11
N GLU A 65 15.40 -19.21 2.52
CA GLU A 65 15.96 -20.39 1.86
C GLU A 65 15.09 -20.85 0.68
N THR A 66 13.80 -20.51 0.68
CA THR A 66 12.88 -20.86 -0.40
C THR A 66 13.01 -19.90 -1.58
N PRO A 67 13.50 -20.37 -2.75
CA PRO A 67 13.51 -19.56 -3.96
C PRO A 67 12.09 -19.33 -4.46
N ASP A 68 11.87 -18.15 -5.02
CA ASP A 68 10.56 -17.79 -5.55
C ASP A 68 10.32 -18.44 -6.93
N LYS A 69 9.14 -19.04 -7.12
CA LYS A 69 8.78 -19.74 -8.38
C LYS A 69 8.56 -18.79 -9.56
N GLU A 70 8.14 -17.55 -9.32
CA GLU A 70 7.87 -16.53 -10.35
C GLU A 70 9.09 -15.61 -10.59
N GLN A 71 9.99 -15.51 -9.61
CA GLN A 71 11.25 -14.77 -9.67
C GLN A 71 12.43 -15.61 -9.14
N PRO A 72 13.01 -16.50 -9.96
CA PRO A 72 14.05 -17.44 -9.51
C PRO A 72 15.34 -16.77 -9.02
N THR A 73 15.53 -15.49 -9.31
CA THR A 73 16.65 -14.68 -8.80
C THR A 73 16.43 -14.13 -7.39
N LYS A 74 15.28 -14.41 -6.76
CA LYS A 74 14.95 -13.92 -5.42
C LYS A 74 14.31 -15.00 -4.56
N THR A 75 14.38 -14.76 -3.26
CA THR A 75 13.74 -15.57 -2.22
C THR A 75 12.36 -15.00 -1.91
N LEU A 76 11.47 -15.82 -1.35
CA LEU A 76 10.14 -15.36 -0.91
C LEU A 76 10.26 -14.20 0.10
N LEU A 77 11.23 -14.26 1.01
CA LEU A 77 11.52 -13.18 1.96
C LEU A 77 11.92 -11.88 1.24
N GLY A 78 12.76 -11.97 0.21
CA GLY A 78 13.20 -10.80 -0.56
C GLY A 78 12.06 -10.15 -1.35
N VAL A 79 11.11 -10.95 -1.83
CA VAL A 79 9.88 -10.47 -2.47
C VAL A 79 8.96 -9.80 -1.44
N LEU A 80 8.70 -10.44 -0.30
CA LEU A 80 7.89 -9.92 0.80
C LEU A 80 8.43 -8.61 1.39
N ALA A 81 9.74 -8.52 1.61
CA ALA A 81 10.40 -7.27 2.03
C ALA A 81 10.19 -6.14 1.00
N GLY A 82 10.10 -6.49 -0.28
CA GLY A 82 9.69 -5.58 -1.34
C GLY A 82 8.27 -5.03 -1.13
N TYR A 83 7.29 -5.87 -0.80
CA TYR A 83 5.92 -5.43 -0.51
C TYR A 83 5.88 -4.48 0.69
N PHE A 84 6.49 -4.85 1.81
CA PHE A 84 6.52 -4.00 3.00
C PHE A 84 7.14 -2.63 2.73
N ARG A 85 8.23 -2.57 1.94
CA ARG A 85 8.86 -1.29 1.59
C ARG A 85 7.96 -0.41 0.72
N TYR A 86 7.31 -0.98 -0.29
CA TYR A 86 6.36 -0.23 -1.13
C TYR A 86 5.14 0.22 -0.33
N ALA A 87 4.58 -0.66 0.51
CA ALA A 87 3.44 -0.36 1.36
C ALA A 87 3.74 0.72 2.39
N GLY A 88 4.92 0.67 3.02
CA GLY A 88 5.35 1.68 3.98
C GLY A 88 5.49 3.07 3.36
N ILE A 89 6.17 3.17 2.21
CA ILE A 89 6.31 4.44 1.48
C ILE A 89 4.93 4.96 1.04
N SER A 90 4.06 4.09 0.52
CA SER A 90 2.71 4.45 0.08
C SER A 90 1.82 4.95 1.22
N CYS A 91 1.93 4.36 2.42
CA CYS A 91 1.20 4.82 3.60
C CYS A 91 1.69 6.18 4.08
N ILE A 92 3.01 6.39 4.14
CA ILE A 92 3.59 7.68 4.53
C ILE A 92 3.15 8.78 3.56
N LEU A 93 3.22 8.52 2.25
CA LEU A 93 2.75 9.48 1.24
C LEU A 93 1.27 9.80 1.41
N LEU A 94 0.44 8.79 1.67
CA LEU A 94 -0.99 8.99 1.89
C LEU A 94 -1.27 9.83 3.13
N ILE A 95 -0.57 9.57 4.25
CA ILE A 95 -0.72 10.36 5.47
C ILE A 95 -0.33 11.82 5.21
N VAL A 96 0.83 12.06 4.57
CA VAL A 96 1.29 13.41 4.26
C VAL A 96 0.28 14.17 3.39
N VAL A 97 -0.19 13.55 2.30
CA VAL A 97 -1.16 14.17 1.40
C VAL A 97 -2.49 14.42 2.10
N SER A 98 -2.97 13.47 2.90
CA SER A 98 -4.23 13.63 3.64
C SER A 98 -4.14 14.75 4.68
N CYS A 99 -3.02 14.86 5.39
CA CYS A 99 -2.77 15.98 6.30
C CYS A 99 -2.76 17.33 5.56
N LEU A 100 -2.19 17.41 4.34
CA LEU A 100 -2.24 18.64 3.53
C LEU A 100 -3.67 19.06 3.19
N PHE A 101 -4.56 18.10 2.92
CA PHE A 101 -5.99 18.37 2.68
C PHE A 101 -6.75 18.81 3.94
N LEU A 102 -6.29 18.43 5.13
CA LEU A 102 -6.93 18.80 6.41
C LEU A 102 -6.47 20.16 6.94
N ILE A 103 -5.37 20.73 6.43
CA ILE A 103 -4.89 22.04 6.89
C ILE A 103 -5.85 23.13 6.37
N PRO A 104 -6.53 23.86 7.27
CA PRO A 104 -7.35 24.99 6.86
C PRO A 104 -6.43 26.05 6.27
N SER A 105 -6.47 26.19 4.95
CA SER A 105 -5.58 27.08 4.21
C SER A 105 -6.40 28.19 3.56
N ASN A 106 -6.06 29.44 3.89
CA ASN A 106 -6.57 30.64 3.21
C ASN A 106 -5.97 30.83 1.80
N ILE A 107 -5.35 29.79 1.25
CA ILE A 107 -4.65 29.81 -0.03
C ILE A 107 -5.62 29.29 -1.08
N SER A 108 -6.10 30.17 -1.95
CA SER A 108 -6.96 29.80 -3.09
C SER A 108 -6.16 29.00 -4.12
N PHE A 109 -5.97 27.70 -3.89
CA PHE A 109 -5.51 26.80 -4.93
C PHE A 109 -6.52 26.77 -6.09
N SER A 110 -6.01 26.61 -7.31
CA SER A 110 -6.89 26.46 -8.47
C SER A 110 -7.81 25.25 -8.25
N PRO A 111 -9.13 25.38 -8.49
CA PRO A 111 -10.09 24.31 -8.25
C PRO A 111 -9.76 23.05 -9.05
N LEU A 112 -9.12 23.19 -10.21
CA LEU A 112 -8.64 22.07 -11.02
C LEU A 112 -7.51 21.30 -10.33
N LEU A 113 -6.59 22.00 -9.65
CA LEU A 113 -5.49 21.36 -8.90
C LEU A 113 -6.02 20.62 -7.66
N LEU A 114 -6.99 21.20 -6.96
CA LEU A 114 -7.64 20.54 -5.82
C LEU A 114 -8.41 19.30 -6.25
N LYS A 115 -9.15 19.39 -7.36
CA LYS A 115 -9.86 18.24 -7.96
C LYS A 115 -8.90 17.14 -8.40
N ALA A 116 -7.85 17.49 -9.15
CA ALA A 116 -6.86 16.53 -9.61
C ALA A 116 -6.09 15.89 -8.43
N GLY A 117 -5.69 16.70 -7.45
CA GLY A 117 -5.02 16.25 -6.23
C GLY A 117 -5.90 15.32 -5.40
N GLY A 118 -7.18 15.64 -5.25
CA GLY A 118 -8.14 14.82 -4.53
C GLY A 118 -8.36 13.48 -5.23
N ALA A 119 -8.55 13.49 -6.56
CA ALA A 119 -8.68 12.27 -7.34
C ALA A 119 -7.44 11.36 -7.24
N VAL A 120 -6.23 11.93 -7.32
CA VAL A 120 -4.98 11.16 -7.13
C VAL A 120 -4.89 10.60 -5.71
N SER A 121 -5.37 11.34 -4.70
CA SER A 121 -5.38 10.90 -3.31
C SER A 121 -6.31 9.69 -3.11
N TYR A 122 -7.45 9.64 -3.80
CA TYR A 122 -8.29 8.44 -3.86
C TYR A 122 -7.57 7.24 -4.49
N GLY A 123 -6.81 7.47 -5.57
CA GLY A 123 -5.90 6.49 -6.15
C GLY A 123 -4.88 5.94 -5.15
N LEU A 124 -4.24 6.85 -4.42
CA LEU A 124 -3.26 6.48 -3.40
C LEU A 124 -3.91 5.73 -2.23
N PHE A 125 -5.10 6.14 -1.79
CA PHE A 125 -5.86 5.47 -0.74
C PHE A 125 -6.23 4.03 -1.11
N SER A 126 -6.81 3.82 -2.30
CA SER A 126 -7.18 2.48 -2.78
C SER A 126 -5.97 1.56 -2.93
N SER A 127 -4.82 2.10 -3.37
CA SER A 127 -3.58 1.35 -3.49
C SER A 127 -3.08 0.81 -2.14
N ASN A 128 -3.22 1.58 -1.07
CA ASN A 128 -2.82 1.18 0.28
C ASN A 128 -3.69 0.03 0.81
N ILE A 129 -5.01 0.07 0.55
CA ILE A 129 -5.93 -1.03 0.89
C ILE A 129 -5.54 -2.29 0.12
N LEU A 130 -5.26 -2.18 -1.18
CA LEU A 130 -4.86 -3.33 -2.00
C LEU A 130 -3.51 -3.90 -1.56
N LEU A 131 -2.55 -3.05 -1.19
CA LEU A 131 -1.24 -3.47 -0.67
C LEU A 131 -1.39 -4.23 0.65
N LEU A 132 -2.23 -3.76 1.56
CA LEU A 132 -2.55 -4.44 2.82
C LEU A 132 -3.11 -5.84 2.54
N TRP A 133 -4.08 -5.93 1.62
CA TRP A 133 -4.66 -7.20 1.20
C TRP A 133 -3.64 -8.17 0.60
N LEU A 134 -2.77 -7.69 -0.29
CA LEU A 134 -1.74 -8.53 -0.92
C LEU A 134 -0.71 -9.05 0.09
N ILE A 135 -0.30 -8.22 1.06
CA ILE A 135 0.60 -8.64 2.13
C ILE A 135 -0.07 -9.69 3.02
N LEU A 136 -1.33 -9.46 3.42
CA LEU A 136 -2.11 -10.42 4.21
C LEU A 136 -2.20 -11.77 3.49
N LEU A 137 -2.60 -11.76 2.21
CA LEU A 137 -2.72 -12.96 1.39
C LEU A 137 -1.39 -13.70 1.27
N PHE A 138 -0.28 -12.97 1.09
CA PHE A 138 1.06 -13.58 1.04
C PHE A 138 1.43 -14.26 2.35
N LEU A 139 1.20 -13.59 3.49
CA LEU A 139 1.47 -14.13 4.82
C LEU A 139 0.62 -15.37 5.09
N VAL A 140 -0.70 -15.31 4.85
CA VAL A 140 -1.62 -16.44 5.08
C VAL A 140 -1.29 -17.64 4.19
N ASN A 141 -1.06 -17.42 2.89
CA ASN A 141 -0.73 -18.50 1.96
C ASN A 141 0.62 -19.16 2.26
N SER A 142 1.54 -18.41 2.85
CA SER A 142 2.86 -18.92 3.23
C SER A 142 2.80 -19.65 4.58
N LEU A 143 1.98 -19.19 5.54
CA LEU A 143 1.67 -19.94 6.76
C LEU A 143 1.01 -21.29 6.45
N GLY A 144 0.02 -21.32 5.55
CA GLY A 144 -0.67 -22.56 5.16
C GLY A 144 0.22 -23.62 4.50
N LYS A 145 1.42 -23.24 4.04
CA LYS A 145 2.44 -24.16 3.52
C LYS A 145 3.42 -24.67 4.59
N SER A 146 3.53 -23.99 5.73
CA SER A 146 4.40 -24.38 6.85
C SER A 146 3.70 -25.37 7.81
N VAL A 147 2.36 -25.44 7.77
CA VAL A 147 1.54 -26.35 8.59
C VAL A 147 1.31 -27.74 7.95
N LYS A 148 1.75 -27.95 6.70
CA LYS A 148 1.69 -29.24 6.00
C LYS A 148 3.08 -29.83 5.85
#